data_AF-A0A067EEG0-F1
#
_entry.id   AF-A0A067EEG0-F1
#
_cell.length_a   1.000
_cell.length_b   1.000
_cell.length_c   1.000
_cell.angle_alpha   90.00
_cell.angle_beta   90.00
_cell.angle_gamma   90.00
#
_symmetry.space_group_name_H-M   'P 1'
#
loop_
_entity.id
_entity.type
_entity.pdbx_description
1 polymer ?
#
loop_
_entity_poly.entity_id
_entity_poly.type
_entity_poly.pdbx_seq_one_letter_code
_entity_poly.pdbx_strand_id
1 'polypeptide(L)'
;MDEVVEAVEKAKKEWDEAYAKTQAHIKAIENYGKSREEKEKSSNSLQRLNGLAQDGLNLLNSLHLKLDLLAPQLPTSDQVQSAQSLLQSWKKECNNLRLSLRNANLQAKANMRKAAQEERELLLGGGEESTIRRRNLQTKAGMTSAAESITESLRRTRQLMVQMNLREYYGRLKVNTRVIGHC
;
A
#
# COMPACT_ATOMS: atom_id res chain seq x y z
N MET A 1 -2.08 -28.18 -30.19
CA MET A 1 -1.44 -26.84 -30.12
C MET A 1 -0.06 -27.07 -29.52
N ASP A 2 0.95 -26.36 -29.99
CA ASP A 2 2.29 -26.45 -29.41
C ASP A 2 2.27 -25.82 -28.00
N GLU A 3 2.74 -26.56 -27.00
CA GLU A 3 2.75 -26.12 -25.59
C GLU A 3 3.54 -24.81 -25.39
N VAL A 4 4.60 -24.59 -26.18
CA VAL A 4 5.41 -23.37 -26.13
C VAL A 4 4.61 -22.19 -26.66
N VAL A 5 3.87 -22.38 -27.76
CA VAL A 5 3.05 -21.33 -28.36
C VAL A 5 1.92 -20.91 -27.41
N GLU A 6 1.27 -21.86 -26.75
CA GLU A 6 0.25 -21.56 -25.73
C GLU A 6 0.84 -20.80 -24.53
N ALA A 7 2.03 -21.18 -24.07
CA ALA A 7 2.71 -20.51 -22.97
C ALA A 7 3.09 -19.05 -23.32
N VAL A 8 3.49 -18.79 -24.57
CA VAL A 8 3.77 -17.46 -25.10
C VAL A 8 2.50 -16.61 -25.17
N GLU A 9 1.41 -17.15 -25.71
CA GLU A 9 0.13 -16.41 -25.79
C GLU A 9 -0.44 -16.10 -24.40
N LYS A 10 -0.27 -17.02 -23.44
CA LYS A 10 -0.61 -16.75 -22.04
C LYS A 10 0.24 -15.62 -21.45
N ALA A 11 1.55 -15.63 -21.68
CA ALA A 11 2.44 -14.57 -21.20
C ALA A 11 2.09 -13.20 -21.78
N LYS A 12 1.65 -13.12 -23.05
CA LYS A 12 1.18 -11.88 -23.67
C LYS A 12 -0.09 -11.33 -22.99
N LYS A 13 -1.09 -12.19 -22.75
CA LYS A 13 -2.32 -11.78 -22.04
C LYS A 13 -2.02 -11.29 -20.62
N GLU A 14 -1.19 -12.02 -19.89
CA GLU A 14 -0.75 -11.63 -18.55
C GLU A 14 0.03 -10.30 -18.58
N TRP A 15 0.84 -10.06 -19.61
CA TRP A 15 1.55 -8.80 -19.81
C TRP A 15 0.58 -7.63 -19.98
N ASP A 16 -0.38 -7.74 -20.90
CA ASP A 16 -1.32 -6.66 -21.20
C ASP A 16 -2.13 -6.26 -19.95
N GLU A 17 -2.60 -7.24 -19.19
CA GLU A 17 -3.30 -7.00 -17.93
C GLU A 17 -2.41 -6.35 -16.86
N ALA A 18 -1.20 -6.87 -16.67
CA ALA A 18 -0.24 -6.34 -15.71
C ALA A 18 0.19 -4.91 -16.06
N TYR A 19 0.39 -4.64 -17.35
CA TYR A 19 0.76 -3.34 -17.88
C TYR A 19 -0.35 -2.31 -17.62
N ALA A 20 -1.60 -2.65 -17.98
CA ALA A 20 -2.76 -1.79 -17.75
C ALA A 20 -2.95 -1.46 -16.26
N LYS A 21 -2.86 -2.47 -15.37
CA LYS A 21 -2.95 -2.28 -13.91
C LYS A 21 -1.82 -1.39 -13.38
N THR A 22 -0.58 -1.65 -13.80
CA THR A 22 0.59 -0.86 -13.39
C THR A 22 0.44 0.60 -13.82
N GLN A 23 0.00 0.83 -15.06
CA GLN A 23 -0.26 2.18 -15.57
C GLN A 23 -1.37 2.89 -14.80
N ALA A 24 -2.44 2.18 -14.41
CA ALA A 24 -3.50 2.73 -13.58
C ALA A 24 -2.99 3.15 -12.19
N HIS A 25 -2.15 2.34 -11.55
CA HIS A 25 -1.50 2.70 -10.29
C HIS A 25 -0.62 3.94 -10.43
N ILE A 26 0.19 4.04 -11.49
CA ILE A 26 1.02 5.22 -11.76
C ILE A 26 0.16 6.48 -11.94
N LYS A 27 -0.95 6.40 -12.68
CA LYS A 27 -1.89 7.52 -12.83
C LYS A 27 -2.53 7.93 -11.50
N ALA A 28 -2.87 6.96 -10.66
CA ALA A 28 -3.39 7.24 -9.32
C ALA A 28 -2.34 7.96 -8.44
N ILE A 29 -1.07 7.57 -8.54
CA ILE A 29 0.05 8.25 -7.87
C ILE A 29 0.18 9.69 -8.38
N GLU A 30 0.15 9.89 -9.70
CA GLU A 30 0.28 11.22 -10.32
C GLU A 30 -0.81 12.20 -9.86
N ASN A 31 -2.03 11.68 -9.66
CA ASN A 31 -3.16 12.45 -9.17
C ASN A 31 -3.20 12.60 -7.65
N TYR A 32 -2.34 11.88 -6.93
CA TYR A 32 -2.33 11.90 -5.48
C TYR A 32 -2.05 13.32 -4.95
N GLY A 33 -2.88 13.75 -4.00
CA GLY A 33 -2.78 15.05 -3.36
C GLY A 33 -3.32 16.22 -4.18
N LYS A 34 -3.96 15.97 -5.34
CA LYS A 34 -4.67 17.02 -6.11
C LYS A 34 -5.99 17.43 -5.46
N SER A 35 -6.73 16.49 -4.86
CA SER A 35 -7.99 16.78 -4.17
C SER A 35 -7.79 16.99 -2.66
N ARG A 36 -8.53 17.95 -2.08
CA ARG A 36 -8.54 18.24 -0.63
C ARG A 36 -9.12 17.11 0.21
N GLU A 37 -10.02 16.33 -0.34
CA GLU A 37 -10.67 15.20 0.34
C GLU A 37 -9.79 13.95 0.39
N GLU A 38 -8.88 13.79 -0.58
CA GLU A 38 -7.86 12.74 -0.56
C GLU A 38 -6.73 13.06 0.44
N LYS A 39 -6.59 14.32 0.88
CA LYS A 39 -5.56 14.76 1.85
C LYS A 39 -5.71 14.08 3.22
N GLU A 40 -6.92 13.63 3.60
CA GLU A 40 -7.17 12.92 4.86
C GLU A 40 -7.01 11.39 4.73
N LYS A 41 -6.98 10.85 3.50
CA LYS A 41 -6.72 9.42 3.24
C LYS A 41 -5.21 9.15 3.27
N SER A 42 -4.68 9.05 4.49
CA SER A 42 -3.41 8.45 4.95
C SER A 42 -2.22 8.40 3.96
N SER A 43 -1.03 8.82 4.42
CA SER A 43 0.27 8.52 3.80
C SER A 43 0.45 7.05 3.38
N ASN A 44 -0.23 6.13 4.07
CA ASN A 44 -0.27 4.70 3.76
C ASN A 44 -0.86 4.41 2.36
N SER A 45 -1.73 5.27 1.83
CA SER A 45 -2.33 5.13 0.51
C SER A 45 -1.29 5.32 -0.60
N LEU A 46 -0.51 6.40 -0.55
CA LEU A 46 0.56 6.65 -1.52
C LEU A 46 1.68 5.60 -1.46
N GLN A 47 2.06 5.18 -0.25
CA GLN A 47 3.04 4.10 -0.05
C GLN A 47 2.53 2.78 -0.65
N ARG A 48 1.26 2.44 -0.40
CA ARG A 48 0.64 1.24 -0.96
C ARG A 48 0.56 1.30 -2.49
N LEU A 49 0.16 2.44 -3.05
CA LEU A 49 0.13 2.63 -4.51
C LEU A 49 1.51 2.44 -5.13
N ASN A 50 2.56 2.95 -4.48
CA ASN A 50 3.94 2.73 -4.91
C ASN A 50 4.35 1.26 -4.83
N GLY A 51 3.99 0.56 -3.74
CA GLY A 51 4.21 -0.87 -3.61
C GLY A 51 3.57 -1.65 -4.78
N LEU A 52 2.28 -1.40 -5.04
CA LEU A 52 1.56 -2.05 -6.15
C LEU A 52 2.17 -1.73 -7.52
N ALA A 53 2.63 -0.51 -7.76
CA ALA A 53 3.30 -0.15 -9.02
C ALA A 53 4.65 -0.86 -9.17
N GLN A 54 5.42 -1.03 -8.08
CA GLN A 54 6.68 -1.77 -8.09
C GLN A 54 6.45 -3.27 -8.28
N ASP A 55 5.45 -3.84 -7.62
CA ASP A 55 5.06 -5.24 -7.79
C ASP A 55 4.63 -5.51 -9.25
N GLY A 56 3.84 -4.60 -9.83
CA GLY A 56 3.47 -4.64 -11.25
C GLY A 56 4.67 -4.58 -12.18
N LEU A 57 5.64 -3.69 -11.93
CA LEU A 57 6.89 -3.64 -12.68
C LEU A 57 7.71 -4.93 -12.55
N ASN A 58 7.76 -5.53 -11.36
CA ASN A 58 8.46 -6.81 -11.13
C ASN A 58 7.80 -7.95 -11.90
N LEU A 59 6.46 -8.01 -11.92
CA LEU A 59 5.71 -8.97 -12.73
C LEU A 59 5.96 -8.78 -14.23
N LEU A 60 6.00 -7.54 -14.72
CA LEU A 60 6.35 -7.28 -16.12
C LEU A 60 7.77 -7.76 -16.43
N ASN A 61 8.75 -7.49 -15.58
CA ASN A 61 10.11 -7.99 -15.80
C ASN A 61 10.17 -9.53 -15.80
N SER A 62 9.41 -10.21 -14.94
CA SER A 62 9.38 -11.69 -14.93
C SER A 62 8.73 -12.26 -16.19
N LEU A 63 7.68 -11.62 -16.70
CA LEU A 63 7.04 -11.98 -17.98
C LEU A 63 7.98 -11.74 -19.17
N HIS A 64 8.74 -10.64 -19.17
CA HIS A 64 9.78 -10.41 -20.16
C HIS A 64 10.83 -11.53 -20.15
N LEU A 65 11.34 -11.91 -18.98
CA LEU A 65 12.29 -13.03 -18.87
C LEU A 65 11.67 -14.36 -19.32
N LYS A 66 10.39 -14.60 -19.03
CA LYS A 66 9.67 -15.78 -19.48
C LYS A 66 9.55 -15.82 -21.01
N LEU A 67 9.20 -14.71 -21.65
CA LEU A 67 9.15 -14.63 -23.11
C LEU A 67 10.53 -14.82 -23.74
N ASP A 68 11.59 -14.28 -23.13
CA ASP A 68 12.97 -14.44 -23.57
C ASP A 68 13.43 -15.91 -23.54
N LEU A 69 13.01 -16.65 -22.51
CA LEU A 69 13.26 -18.08 -22.41
C LEU A 69 12.49 -18.91 -23.46
N LEU A 70 11.24 -18.53 -23.74
CA LEU A 70 10.35 -19.26 -24.65
C LEU A 70 10.60 -18.93 -26.13
N ALA A 71 11.07 -17.71 -26.44
CA ALA A 71 11.21 -17.24 -27.81
C ALA A 71 12.08 -18.15 -28.71
N PRO A 72 13.24 -18.69 -28.27
CA PRO A 72 14.04 -19.61 -29.09
C PRO A 72 13.40 -20.99 -29.30
N GLN A 73 12.41 -21.35 -28.49
CA GLN A 73 11.74 -22.65 -28.53
C GLN A 73 10.54 -22.66 -29.48
N LEU A 74 10.24 -21.53 -30.14
CA LEU A 74 9.12 -21.42 -31.05
C LEU A 74 9.37 -22.23 -32.35
N PRO A 75 8.34 -22.90 -32.90
CA PRO A 75 8.47 -23.81 -34.05
C PRO A 75 9.04 -23.20 -35.32
N THR A 76 8.73 -21.92 -35.56
CA THR A 76 9.03 -21.26 -36.84
C THR A 76 9.92 -20.05 -36.62
N SER A 77 10.89 -19.87 -37.51
CA SER A 77 11.79 -18.70 -37.50
C SER A 77 11.03 -17.36 -37.49
N ASP A 78 9.90 -17.26 -38.19
CA ASP A 78 9.06 -16.06 -38.18
C ASP A 78 8.46 -15.76 -36.80
N GLN A 79 8.06 -16.80 -36.07
CA GLN A 79 7.54 -16.67 -34.71
C GLN A 79 8.65 -16.27 -33.73
N VAL A 80 9.85 -16.84 -33.87
CA VAL A 80 11.03 -16.45 -33.11
C VAL A 80 11.34 -14.97 -33.34
N GLN A 81 11.38 -14.52 -34.60
CA GLN A 81 11.65 -13.13 -34.95
C GLN A 81 10.58 -12.18 -34.41
N SER A 82 9.31 -12.57 -34.50
CA SER A 82 8.19 -11.82 -33.90
C SER A 82 8.34 -11.70 -32.38
N ALA A 83 8.64 -12.80 -31.68
CA ALA A 83 8.85 -12.80 -30.23
C ALA A 83 10.05 -11.92 -29.82
N GLN A 84 11.14 -11.93 -30.59
CA GLN A 84 12.30 -11.05 -30.36
C GLN A 84 11.96 -9.56 -30.52
N SER A 85 11.18 -9.20 -31.55
CA SER A 85 10.71 -7.82 -31.71
C SER A 85 9.80 -7.38 -30.55
N LEU A 86 8.94 -8.29 -30.07
CA LEU A 86 8.08 -8.07 -28.92
C LEU A 86 8.88 -7.89 -27.62
N LEU A 87 9.97 -8.65 -27.42
CA LEU A 87 10.86 -8.44 -26.28
C LEU A 87 11.46 -7.04 -26.27
N GLN A 88 11.87 -6.51 -27.43
CA GLN A 88 12.37 -5.14 -27.52
C GLN A 88 11.29 -4.09 -27.20
N SER A 89 10.05 -4.30 -27.64
CA SER A 89 8.95 -3.40 -27.29
C SER A 89 8.63 -3.45 -25.80
N TRP A 90 8.54 -4.63 -25.21
CA TRP A 90 8.31 -4.83 -23.77
C TRP A 90 9.40 -4.19 -22.92
N LYS A 91 10.68 -4.31 -23.32
CA LYS A 91 11.79 -3.63 -22.65
C LYS A 91 11.64 -2.12 -22.67
N LYS A 92 11.25 -1.54 -23.81
CA LYS A 92 11.01 -0.10 -23.97
C LYS A 92 9.83 0.35 -23.09
N GLU A 93 8.75 -0.42 -23.08
CA GLU A 93 7.56 -0.17 -22.26
C GLU A 93 7.88 -0.19 -20.76
N CYS A 94 8.62 -1.19 -20.26
CA CYS A 94 9.08 -1.21 -18.87
C CYS A 94 9.92 0.02 -18.51
N ASN A 95 10.83 0.44 -19.40
CA ASN A 95 11.65 1.62 -19.15
C ASN A 95 10.80 2.90 -19.11
N ASN A 96 9.83 3.03 -20.02
CA ASN A 96 8.87 4.13 -20.00
C ASN A 96 8.05 4.15 -18.71
N LEU A 97 7.53 3.01 -18.26
CA LEU A 97 6.80 2.91 -16.99
C LEU A 97 7.66 3.31 -15.79
N ARG A 98 8.94 2.92 -15.75
CA ARG A 98 9.87 3.36 -14.68
C ARG A 98 10.05 4.88 -14.67
N LEU A 99 10.19 5.50 -15.84
CA LEU A 99 10.28 6.96 -15.96
C LEU A 99 8.96 7.63 -15.54
N SER A 100 7.82 7.13 -16.00
CA SER A 100 6.50 7.62 -15.61
C SER A 100 6.25 7.50 -14.12
N LEU A 101 6.63 6.39 -13.49
CA LEU A 101 6.52 6.20 -12.03
C LEU A 101 7.38 7.20 -11.26
N ARG A 102 8.61 7.47 -11.72
CA ARG A 102 9.48 8.49 -11.11
C ARG A 102 8.85 9.87 -11.22
N ASN A 103 8.33 10.23 -12.39
CA ASN A 103 7.68 11.53 -12.61
C ASN A 103 6.40 11.69 -11.79
N ALA A 104 5.55 10.66 -11.76
CA ALA A 104 4.33 10.62 -10.96
C ALA A 104 4.63 10.83 -9.46
N ASN A 105 5.69 10.21 -8.93
CA ASN A 105 6.12 10.41 -7.54
C ASN A 105 6.61 11.84 -7.25
N LEU A 106 7.35 12.44 -8.20
CA LEU A 106 7.77 13.85 -8.06
C LEU A 106 6.56 14.78 -8.06
N GLN A 107 5.59 14.52 -8.93
CA GLN A 107 4.35 15.29 -9.01
C GLN A 107 3.48 15.12 -7.76
N ALA A 108 3.30 13.89 -7.26
CA ALA A 108 2.61 13.61 -6.01
C ALA A 108 3.23 14.40 -4.84
N LYS A 109 4.57 14.42 -4.76
CA LYS A 109 5.29 15.19 -3.74
C LYS A 109 5.08 16.69 -3.89
N ALA A 110 5.05 17.21 -5.11
CA ALA A 110 4.75 18.61 -5.38
C ALA A 110 3.30 18.97 -4.99
N ASN A 111 2.33 18.14 -5.36
CA ASN A 111 0.92 18.29 -5.01
C ASN A 111 0.74 18.31 -3.49
N MET A 112 1.35 17.36 -2.77
CA MET A 112 1.30 17.31 -1.30
C MET A 112 1.89 18.56 -0.64
N ARG A 113 3.00 19.09 -1.16
CA ARG A 113 3.61 20.33 -0.65
C ARG A 113 2.70 21.53 -0.87
N LYS A 114 2.17 21.70 -2.08
CA LYS A 114 1.22 22.75 -2.43
C LYS A 114 -0.02 22.67 -1.53
N ALA A 115 -0.58 21.47 -1.40
CA ALA A 115 -1.72 21.19 -0.56
C ALA A 115 -1.50 21.55 0.92
N ALA A 116 -0.31 21.26 1.47
CA ALA A 116 0.05 21.60 2.84
C ALA A 116 0.21 23.12 3.02
N GLN A 117 0.75 23.80 2.00
CA GLN A 117 0.86 25.26 2.01
C GLN A 117 -0.50 25.94 1.97
N GLU A 118 -1.40 25.52 1.07
CA GLU A 118 -2.78 26.03 0.99
C GLU A 118 -3.53 25.84 2.31
N GLU A 119 -3.38 24.67 2.96
CA GLU A 119 -4.00 24.41 4.26
C GLU A 119 -3.43 25.34 5.35
N ARG A 120 -2.13 25.60 5.35
CA ARG A 120 -1.51 26.53 6.30
C ARG A 120 -2.00 27.96 6.09
N GLU A 121 -2.07 28.42 4.84
CA GLU A 121 -2.57 29.74 4.48
C GLU A 121 -4.03 29.91 4.94
N LEU A 122 -4.88 28.90 4.70
CA LEU A 122 -6.25 28.93 5.18
C LEU A 122 -6.33 29.00 6.70
N LEU A 123 -5.54 28.21 7.42
CA LEU A 123 -5.60 28.17 8.89
C LEU A 123 -5.12 29.46 9.55
N LEU A 124 -4.23 30.21 8.88
CA LEU A 124 -3.76 31.53 9.33
C LEU A 124 -4.68 32.66 8.90
N GLY A 125 -5.63 32.40 7.99
CA GLY A 125 -6.64 33.36 7.55
C GLY A 125 -7.65 33.75 8.65
N GLY A 126 -8.22 34.94 8.49
CA GLY A 126 -9.25 35.50 9.37
C GLY A 126 -10.70 35.25 8.91
N GLY A 127 -10.92 34.52 7.82
CA GLY A 127 -12.24 34.31 7.24
C GLY A 127 -13.11 33.29 7.99
N GLU A 128 -14.39 33.22 7.60
CA GLU A 128 -15.34 32.23 8.11
C GLU A 128 -14.85 30.79 7.82
N GLU A 129 -14.35 30.53 6.61
CA GLU A 129 -13.82 29.22 6.22
C GLU A 129 -12.65 28.79 7.12
N SER A 130 -11.73 29.70 7.43
CA SER A 130 -10.61 29.47 8.36
C SER A 130 -11.10 29.10 9.76
N THR A 131 -12.13 29.77 10.24
CA THR A 131 -12.70 29.55 11.58
C THR A 131 -13.43 28.21 11.67
N ILE A 132 -14.24 27.88 10.67
CA ILE A 132 -14.90 26.57 10.55
C ILE A 132 -13.85 25.46 10.49
N ARG A 133 -12.80 25.64 9.68
CA ARG A 133 -11.73 24.63 9.56
C ARG A 133 -10.99 24.40 10.88
N ARG A 134 -10.60 25.45 11.61
CA ARG A 134 -9.97 25.34 12.94
C ARG A 134 -10.87 24.60 13.92
N ARG A 135 -12.17 24.93 13.97
CA ARG A 135 -13.16 24.24 14.81
C ARG A 135 -13.25 22.76 14.46
N ASN A 136 -13.37 22.42 13.17
CA ASN A 136 -13.45 21.02 12.73
C ASN A 136 -12.20 20.22 13.10
N LEU A 137 -11.01 20.83 13.00
CA LEU A 137 -9.76 20.21 13.44
C LEU A 137 -9.72 19.99 14.96
N GLN A 138 -10.17 20.97 15.76
CA GLN A 138 -10.28 20.82 17.21
C GLN A 138 -11.25 19.69 17.59
N THR A 139 -12.42 19.61 16.96
CA THR A 139 -13.39 18.52 17.20
C THR A 139 -12.78 17.16 16.86
N LYS A 140 -12.08 17.03 15.72
CA LYS A 140 -11.38 15.79 15.35
C LYS A 140 -10.32 15.40 16.40
N ALA A 141 -9.50 16.35 16.84
CA ALA A 141 -8.47 16.12 17.86
C ALA A 141 -9.08 15.71 19.23
N GLY A 142 -10.22 16.31 19.60
CA GLY A 142 -10.96 15.93 20.80
C GLY A 142 -11.49 14.50 20.74
N MET A 143 -12.05 14.10 19.59
CA MET A 143 -12.52 12.72 19.38
C MET A 143 -11.39 11.70 19.43
N THR A 144 -10.22 11.99 18.83
CA THR A 144 -9.07 11.09 18.89
C THR A 144 -8.52 10.94 20.30
N SER A 145 -8.39 12.05 21.04
CA SER A 145 -7.95 12.02 22.45
C SER A 145 -8.91 11.22 23.34
N ALA A 146 -10.23 11.38 23.13
CA ALA A 146 -11.23 10.59 23.83
C ALA A 146 -11.11 9.09 23.51
N ALA A 147 -10.92 8.72 22.24
CA ALA A 147 -10.74 7.34 21.83
C ALA A 147 -9.45 6.71 22.40
N GLU A 148 -8.34 7.46 22.44
CA GLU A 148 -7.09 7.04 23.07
C GLU A 148 -7.26 6.79 24.57
N SER A 149 -7.92 7.71 25.27
CA SER A 149 -8.22 7.58 26.70
C SER A 149 -9.04 6.31 26.99
N ILE A 150 -10.08 6.05 26.19
CA ILE A 150 -10.89 4.82 26.30
C ILE A 150 -10.01 3.59 26.07
N THR A 151 -9.22 3.58 25.01
CA THR A 151 -8.36 2.44 24.66
C THR A 151 -7.33 2.14 25.75
N GLU A 152 -6.72 3.19 26.32
CA GLU A 152 -5.78 3.09 27.43
C GLU A 152 -6.45 2.58 28.71
N SER A 153 -7.66 3.06 29.02
CA SER A 153 -8.45 2.58 30.16
C SER A 153 -8.79 1.08 30.05
N LEU A 154 -9.15 0.63 28.85
CA LEU A 154 -9.42 -0.79 28.56
C LEU A 154 -8.15 -1.63 28.68
N ARG A 155 -7.02 -1.12 28.19
CA ARG A 155 -5.72 -1.78 28.32
C ARG A 155 -5.32 -1.98 29.78
N ARG A 156 -5.47 -0.95 30.62
CA ARG A 156 -5.20 -1.03 32.07
C ARG A 156 -6.12 -2.01 32.77
N THR A 157 -7.40 -1.97 32.46
CA THR A 157 -8.39 -2.91 33.01
C THR A 157 -8.04 -4.36 32.68
N ARG A 158 -7.63 -4.63 31.43
CA ARG A 158 -7.15 -5.95 31.01
C ARG A 158 -5.91 -6.38 31.80
N GLN A 159 -4.94 -5.50 32.02
CA GLN A 159 -3.74 -5.80 32.80
C GLN A 159 -4.08 -6.12 34.26
N LEU A 160 -4.97 -5.35 34.89
CA LEU A 160 -5.43 -5.60 36.25
C LEU A 160 -6.17 -6.94 36.36
N MET A 161 -7.06 -7.26 35.42
CA MET A 161 -7.74 -8.56 35.41
C MET A 161 -6.75 -9.73 35.30
N VAL A 162 -5.73 -9.61 34.46
CA VAL A 162 -4.67 -10.63 34.36
C VAL A 162 -3.91 -10.77 35.69
N GLN A 163 -3.54 -9.66 36.33
CA GLN A 163 -2.87 -9.70 37.63
C GLN A 163 -3.76 -10.31 38.73
N MET A 164 -5.04 -9.94 38.77
CA MET A 164 -6.00 -10.48 39.74
C MET A 164 -6.16 -12.00 39.56
N ASN A 165 -6.34 -12.47 38.32
CA ASN A 165 -6.45 -13.89 38.01
C ASN A 165 -5.19 -14.67 38.38
N LEU A 166 -4.00 -14.14 38.07
CA LEU A 166 -2.74 -14.75 38.48
C LEU A 166 -2.63 -14.84 40.01
N ARG A 167 -2.94 -13.76 40.72
CA ARG A 167 -2.90 -13.73 42.19
C ARG A 167 -3.87 -14.74 42.79
N GLU A 168 -5.07 -14.87 42.24
CA GLU A 168 -6.06 -15.84 42.69
C GLU A 168 -5.59 -17.29 42.47
N TYR A 169 -5.03 -17.57 41.28
CA TYR A 169 -4.47 -18.89 40.95
C TYR A 169 -3.34 -19.30 41.91
N TYR A 170 -2.37 -18.42 42.15
CA TYR A 170 -1.30 -18.67 43.13
C TYR A 170 -1.82 -18.76 44.56
N GLY A 171 -2.87 -18.02 44.91
CA GLY A 171 -3.57 -18.13 46.19
C GLY A 171 -4.16 -19.53 46.40
N ARG A 172 -4.90 -20.06 45.42
CA ARG A 172 -5.46 -21.42 45.49
C ARG A 172 -4.36 -22.49 45.60
N LEU A 173 -3.26 -22.36 44.86
CA LEU A 173 -2.12 -23.28 44.95
C LEU A 173 -1.50 -23.31 46.36
N LYS A 174 -1.37 -22.15 47.02
CA LYS A 174 -0.85 -22.06 48.40
C LYS A 174 -1.79 -22.66 49.45
N VAL A 175 -3.11 -22.55 49.25
CA VAL A 175 -4.09 -23.17 50.16
C VAL A 175 -4.09 -24.68 49.98
N ASN A 176 -4.04 -25.19 48.74
CA ASN A 176 -4.04 -26.63 48.48
C ASN A 176 -2.79 -27.34 49.00
N THR A 177 -1.61 -26.69 48.92
CA THR A 177 -0.36 -27.23 49.49
C THR A 177 -0.34 -27.22 51.03
N ARG A 178 -1.08 -26.32 51.69
CA ARG A 178 -1.26 -26.33 53.15
C ARG A 178 -2.18 -27.44 53.63
N VAL A 179 -3.19 -27.80 52.84
CA VAL A 179 -4.14 -28.88 53.16
C VAL A 179 -3.50 -30.27 53.02
N ILE A 180 -2.50 -30.42 52.15
CA ILE A 180 -1.77 -31.69 51.95
C ILE A 180 -0.62 -31.87 52.98
N GLY A 181 -0.23 -30.81 53.70
CA GLY A 181 0.86 -30.84 54.71
C GLY A 181 0.43 -31.15 56.15
N HIS A 182 -0.84 -31.48 56.39
CA HIS A 182 -1.35 -31.95 57.68
C HIS A 182 -2.02 -33.33 57.50
N CYS A 183 -1.20 -34.34 57.25
CA CYS A 183 -1.49 -35.75 57.54
C CYS A 183 -0.26 -36.33 58.25
#